data_AF-A0A8B6ECB9-F1
#
_entry.id   AF-A0A8B6ECB9-F1
#
_cell.length_a   1.000
_cell.length_b   1.000
_cell.length_c   1.000
_cell.angle_alpha   90.00
_cell.angle_beta   90.00
_cell.angle_gamma   90.00
#
_symmetry.space_group_name_H-M   'P 1'
#
loop_
_entity.id
_entity.type
_entity.pdbx_description
1 polymer ?
#
loop_
_entity_poly.entity_id
_entity_poly.type
_entity_poly.pdbx_seq_one_letter_code
_entity_poly.pdbx_strand_id
1 'polypeptide(L)'
;MTEQTELRPLKRSIPPDLQERVEDIQIKVSRTTVIGPPDDLDDRKRRWLITHMAHFTAFDDSCDSSALLGIIINIDRFPKDVQHDAGQIRYTIRNPWAHCDFSEWDAVKCADSFQLMGQLVQHLCLSNREEHRILGELNKWATNGQNFLSGTLLGLEIVDEMRQQTHVLSEYVQTLCTEADSQFIKVQKELREFENGLMEVLERIRNLENVGEKSIRYIKQIVRFLSIRE
;
A
#
# COMPACT_ATOMS: atom_id res chain seq x y z
N MET A 1 -31.21 -0.60 22.12
CA MET A 1 -30.98 0.58 21.26
C MET A 1 -29.84 1.37 21.88
N THR A 2 -28.67 1.36 21.23
CA THR A 2 -27.49 2.25 21.37
C THR A 2 -26.34 1.47 20.73
N GLU A 3 -26.05 1.67 19.45
CA GLU A 3 -25.27 2.74 18.81
C GLU A 3 -24.00 2.08 18.25
N GLN A 4 -24.05 1.78 16.96
CA GLN A 4 -22.92 1.30 16.17
C GLN A 4 -21.94 2.47 16.02
N THR A 5 -20.74 2.33 16.58
CA THR A 5 -19.64 3.26 16.36
C THR A 5 -19.12 3.09 14.93
N GLU A 6 -19.64 3.90 14.02
CA GLU A 6 -19.11 4.05 12.66
C GLU A 6 -17.66 4.55 12.72
N LEU A 7 -16.71 3.69 12.31
CA LEU A 7 -15.34 4.06 12.01
C LEU A 7 -15.34 5.03 10.82
N ARG A 8 -15.30 6.33 11.08
CA ARG A 8 -15.05 7.34 10.04
C ARG A 8 -13.63 7.15 9.50
N PRO A 9 -13.43 7.04 8.18
CA PRO A 9 -12.09 7.09 7.62
C PRO A 9 -11.48 8.47 7.93
N LEU A 10 -10.30 8.46 8.57
CA LEU A 10 -9.46 9.63 8.74
C LEU A 10 -9.14 10.20 7.34
N LYS A 11 -9.96 11.16 6.88
CA LYS A 11 -9.56 12.07 5.80
C LYS A 11 -8.35 12.82 6.33
N ARG A 12 -7.16 12.38 5.95
CA ARG A 12 -5.92 13.13 6.14
C ARG A 12 -6.07 14.45 5.37
N SER A 13 -6.49 15.51 6.05
CA SER A 13 -6.44 16.84 5.47
C SER A 13 -4.98 17.21 5.31
N ILE A 14 -4.60 17.65 4.12
CA ILE A 14 -3.27 18.16 3.85
C ILE A 14 -3.06 19.39 4.76
N PRO A 15 -1.96 19.45 5.51
CA PRO A 15 -1.60 20.64 6.28
C PRO A 15 -1.57 21.91 5.40
N PRO A 16 -2.03 23.07 5.89
CA PRO A 16 -2.17 24.29 5.07
C PRO A 16 -0.87 24.74 4.39
N ASP A 17 0.27 24.48 5.03
CA ASP A 17 1.64 24.75 4.55
C ASP A 17 2.08 23.83 3.40
N LEU A 18 1.48 22.65 3.30
CA LEU A 18 1.69 21.72 2.20
C LEU A 18 0.69 21.94 1.07
N GLN A 19 -0.46 22.55 1.36
CA GLN A 19 -1.49 22.89 0.37
C GLN A 19 -0.93 23.88 -0.67
N GLU A 20 -0.25 24.93 -0.21
CA GLU A 20 0.38 25.93 -1.08
C GLU A 20 1.46 25.30 -1.96
N ARG A 21 2.25 24.35 -1.42
CA ARG A 21 3.27 23.63 -2.19
C ARG A 21 2.67 22.66 -3.21
N VAL A 22 1.55 22.03 -2.89
CA VAL A 22 0.82 21.15 -3.81
C VAL A 22 0.20 21.97 -4.94
N GLU A 23 -0.36 23.15 -4.64
CA GLU A 23 -0.86 24.09 -5.65
C GLU A 23 0.27 24.62 -6.54
N ASP A 24 1.43 24.97 -5.98
CA ASP A 24 2.62 25.39 -6.74
C ASP A 24 3.13 24.28 -7.67
N ILE A 25 3.05 23.01 -7.21
CA ILE A 25 3.39 21.84 -8.02
C ILE A 25 2.31 21.58 -9.08
N GLN A 26 1.02 21.74 -8.79
CA GLN A 26 -0.06 21.62 -9.77
C GLN A 26 -0.01 22.71 -10.83
N ILE A 27 0.39 23.93 -10.48
CA ILE A 27 0.63 25.02 -11.43
C ILE A 27 1.85 24.69 -12.29
N LYS A 28 2.94 24.17 -11.73
CA LYS A 28 4.13 23.73 -12.49
C LYS A 28 3.90 22.47 -13.34
N VAL A 29 2.94 21.61 -12.98
CA VAL A 29 2.56 20.36 -13.65
C VAL A 29 1.24 20.51 -14.42
N SER A 30 0.79 21.74 -14.67
CA SER A 30 -0.24 21.97 -15.67
C SER A 30 0.33 21.55 -17.03
N ARG A 31 -0.01 20.32 -17.44
CA ARG A 31 0.12 19.88 -18.83
C ARG A 31 -0.59 20.95 -19.64
N THR A 32 0.19 21.73 -20.38
CA THR A 32 -0.36 22.71 -21.31
C THR A 32 -1.17 21.95 -22.34
N THR A 33 -2.48 21.85 -22.11
CA THR A 33 -3.46 21.58 -23.14
C THR A 33 -3.50 22.82 -24.04
N VAL A 34 -2.51 22.91 -24.93
CA VAL A 34 -2.56 23.87 -26.04
C VAL A 34 -3.61 23.35 -27.02
N ILE A 35 -4.86 23.74 -26.81
CA ILE A 35 -5.87 23.79 -27.86
C ILE A 35 -5.54 25.06 -28.67
N GLY A 36 -4.70 24.91 -29.68
CA GLY A 36 -4.25 25.98 -30.58
C GLY A 36 -3.23 25.41 -31.57
N PRO A 37 -3.10 25.98 -32.78
CA PRO A 37 -2.23 25.41 -33.82
C PRO A 37 -0.77 25.36 -33.31
N PRO A 38 -0.03 24.26 -33.59
CA PRO A 38 1.22 23.94 -32.91
C PRO A 38 2.41 24.66 -33.55
N ASP A 39 2.50 25.97 -33.37
CA ASP A 39 3.56 26.78 -34.00
C ASP A 39 4.55 27.42 -33.01
N ASP A 40 4.46 27.12 -31.71
CA ASP A 40 5.34 27.76 -30.70
C ASP A 40 6.08 26.77 -29.78
N LEU A 41 6.34 25.55 -30.26
CA LEU A 41 7.46 24.77 -29.73
C LEU A 41 8.75 25.41 -30.23
N ASP A 42 9.39 26.26 -29.39
CA ASP A 42 10.70 26.88 -29.65
C ASP A 42 11.57 25.90 -30.42
N ASP A 43 11.89 26.24 -31.66
CA ASP A 43 12.53 25.39 -32.65
C ASP A 43 13.78 24.66 -32.10
N ARG A 44 14.43 25.26 -31.10
CA ARG A 44 15.53 24.65 -30.34
C ARG A 44 15.11 23.43 -29.52
N LYS A 45 13.98 23.48 -28.81
CA LYS A 45 13.42 22.34 -28.06
C LYS A 45 12.99 21.23 -29.01
N ARG A 46 12.38 21.59 -30.15
CA ARG A 46 12.01 20.64 -31.20
C ARG A 46 13.25 19.93 -31.77
N ARG A 47 14.28 20.69 -32.14
CA ARG A 47 15.57 20.13 -32.60
C ARG A 47 16.24 19.28 -31.53
N TRP A 48 16.27 19.73 -30.28
CA TRP A 48 16.86 19.00 -29.16
C TRP A 48 16.14 17.66 -28.93
N LEU A 49 14.81 17.65 -28.93
CA LEU A 49 14.01 16.44 -28.80
C LEU A 49 14.26 15.48 -29.97
N ILE A 50 14.28 15.98 -31.20
CA ILE A 50 14.58 15.16 -32.40
C ILE A 50 15.98 14.56 -32.30
N THR A 51 16.99 15.33 -31.89
CA THR A 51 18.36 14.82 -31.68
C THR A 51 18.40 13.78 -30.56
N HIS A 52 17.69 13.99 -29.45
CA HIS A 52 17.66 13.04 -28.34
C HIS A 52 16.92 11.75 -28.69
N MET A 53 15.79 11.87 -29.39
CA MET A 53 15.01 10.72 -29.87
C MET A 53 15.77 9.92 -30.95
N ALA A 54 16.60 10.58 -31.77
CA ALA A 54 17.47 9.90 -32.73
C ALA A 54 18.54 9.01 -32.06
N HIS A 55 18.86 9.27 -30.79
CA HIS A 55 19.77 8.47 -29.97
C HIS A 55 19.05 7.60 -28.94
N PHE A 56 17.71 7.59 -28.94
CA PHE A 56 16.94 6.76 -28.03
C PHE A 56 17.01 5.31 -28.49
N THR A 57 17.96 4.56 -27.93
CA THR A 57 18.16 3.13 -28.19
C THR A 57 17.52 2.23 -27.13
N ALA A 58 16.82 2.81 -26.14
CA ALA A 58 16.14 2.09 -25.06
C ALA A 58 14.81 1.47 -25.50
N PHE A 59 14.78 0.89 -26.70
CA PHE A 59 13.78 -0.10 -27.12
C PHE A 59 14.21 -1.51 -26.66
N ASP A 60 14.93 -1.59 -25.54
CA ASP A 60 15.34 -2.82 -24.88
C ASP A 60 14.34 -3.17 -23.77
N ASP A 61 14.65 -4.18 -22.95
CA ASP A 61 13.78 -4.69 -21.88
C ASP A 61 13.44 -3.65 -20.79
N SER A 62 14.09 -2.48 -20.80
CA SER A 62 13.77 -1.36 -19.89
C SER A 62 12.64 -0.46 -20.40
N CYS A 63 12.20 -0.64 -21.65
CA CYS A 63 11.16 0.17 -22.26
C CYS A 63 9.77 -0.16 -21.69
N ASP A 64 9.12 0.81 -21.08
CA ASP A 64 7.77 0.63 -20.56
C ASP A 64 6.76 0.33 -21.68
N SER A 65 5.95 -0.71 -21.49
CA SER A 65 4.99 -1.16 -22.49
C SER A 65 3.90 -0.11 -22.81
N SER A 66 3.51 0.76 -21.87
CA SER A 66 2.60 1.88 -22.21
C SER A 66 3.31 2.97 -23.00
N ALA A 67 4.61 3.16 -22.82
CA ALA A 67 5.36 4.09 -23.65
C ALA A 67 5.39 3.57 -25.10
N LEU A 68 5.67 2.28 -25.30
CA LEU A 68 5.64 1.65 -26.63
C LEU A 68 4.25 1.73 -27.29
N LEU A 69 3.19 1.34 -26.57
CA LEU A 69 1.82 1.48 -27.07
C LEU A 69 1.48 2.94 -27.37
N GLY A 70 1.95 3.88 -26.54
CA GLY A 70 1.81 5.31 -26.78
C GLY A 70 2.48 5.78 -28.07
N ILE A 71 3.67 5.26 -28.37
CA ILE A 71 4.39 5.54 -29.62
C ILE A 71 3.61 5.00 -30.82
N ILE A 72 3.14 3.74 -30.75
CA ILE A 72 2.37 3.11 -31.83
C ILE A 72 1.11 3.90 -32.16
N ILE A 73 0.36 4.35 -31.14
CA ILE A 73 -0.88 5.12 -31.31
C ILE A 73 -0.64 6.46 -32.02
N ASN A 74 0.49 7.12 -31.78
CA ASN A 74 0.73 8.50 -32.23
C ASN A 74 1.58 8.62 -33.51
N ILE A 75 2.21 7.54 -33.97
CA ILE A 75 3.00 7.56 -35.20
C ILE A 75 2.11 7.22 -36.41
N ASP A 76 1.93 8.18 -37.31
CA ASP A 76 1.12 8.05 -38.54
C ASP A 76 1.61 6.97 -39.52
N ARG A 77 2.84 6.46 -39.33
CA ARG A 77 3.40 5.38 -40.15
C ARG A 77 2.77 4.02 -39.82
N PHE A 78 2.16 3.86 -38.66
CA PHE A 78 1.42 2.63 -38.33
C PHE A 78 0.03 2.65 -38.98
N PRO A 79 -0.45 1.50 -39.50
CA PRO A 79 -1.83 1.37 -40.00
C PRO A 79 -2.86 1.78 -38.95
N LYS A 80 -4.02 2.29 -39.39
CA LYS A 80 -5.08 2.72 -38.48
C LYS A 80 -5.59 1.59 -37.59
N ASP A 81 -5.64 0.36 -38.09
CA ASP A 81 -6.04 -0.81 -37.32
C ASP A 81 -5.02 -1.12 -36.21
N VAL A 82 -3.72 -1.02 -36.51
CA VAL A 82 -2.65 -1.16 -35.50
C VAL A 82 -2.72 -0.08 -34.42
N GLN A 83 -2.95 1.18 -34.83
CA GLN A 83 -3.13 2.29 -33.89
C GLN A 83 -4.35 2.07 -32.99
N HIS A 84 -5.46 1.60 -33.56
CA HIS A 84 -6.68 1.30 -32.85
C HIS A 84 -6.46 0.19 -31.81
N ASP A 85 -5.90 -0.94 -32.22
CA ASP A 85 -5.71 -2.09 -31.33
C ASP A 85 -4.70 -1.79 -30.22
N ALA A 86 -3.60 -1.09 -30.54
CA ALA A 86 -2.67 -0.60 -29.53
C ALA A 86 -3.36 0.34 -28.52
N GLY A 87 -4.28 1.18 -29.00
CA GLY A 87 -5.15 2.01 -28.16
C GLY A 87 -6.00 1.18 -27.22
N GLN A 88 -6.72 0.19 -27.76
CA GLN A 88 -7.56 -0.71 -26.95
C GLN A 88 -6.74 -1.43 -25.90
N ILE A 89 -5.59 -2.01 -26.25
CA ILE A 89 -4.71 -2.72 -25.29
C ILE A 89 -4.25 -1.76 -24.20
N ARG A 90 -3.85 -0.54 -24.56
CA ARG A 90 -3.38 0.44 -23.58
C ARG A 90 -4.47 0.82 -22.58
N TYR A 91 -5.67 1.14 -23.05
CA TYR A 91 -6.74 1.69 -22.21
C TYR A 91 -7.57 0.63 -21.48
N THR A 92 -7.79 -0.54 -22.09
CA THR A 92 -8.66 -1.59 -21.53
C THR A 92 -7.90 -2.69 -20.81
N ILE A 93 -6.62 -2.90 -21.14
CA ILE A 93 -5.80 -3.98 -20.56
C ILE A 93 -4.68 -3.40 -19.70
N ARG A 94 -3.67 -2.75 -20.30
CA ARG A 94 -2.42 -2.38 -19.62
C ARG A 94 -2.67 -1.40 -18.48
N ASN A 95 -3.39 -0.29 -18.73
CA ASN A 95 -3.61 0.73 -17.70
C ASN A 95 -4.44 0.21 -16.52
N PRO A 96 -5.57 -0.50 -16.73
CA PRO A 96 -6.28 -1.15 -15.63
C PRO A 96 -5.43 -2.20 -14.91
N TRP A 97 -4.60 -2.97 -15.63
CA TRP A 97 -3.72 -3.96 -15.00
C TRP A 97 -2.63 -3.33 -14.13
N ALA A 98 -2.10 -2.16 -14.52
CA ALA A 98 -1.14 -1.41 -13.71
C ALA A 98 -1.75 -0.87 -12.40
N HIS A 99 -3.08 -0.76 -12.33
CA HIS A 99 -3.86 -0.40 -11.15
C HIS A 99 -4.91 -1.48 -10.86
N CYS A 100 -4.45 -2.73 -10.78
CA CYS A 100 -5.32 -3.91 -10.83
C CYS A 100 -6.40 -3.91 -9.74
N ASP A 101 -7.66 -3.87 -10.17
CA ASP A 101 -8.81 -4.32 -9.39
C ASP A 101 -9.14 -5.76 -9.76
N PHE A 102 -8.74 -6.72 -8.92
CA PHE A 102 -8.93 -8.14 -9.17
C PHE A 102 -10.41 -8.54 -9.35
N SER A 103 -11.37 -7.74 -8.88
CA SER A 103 -12.79 -8.02 -9.09
C SER A 103 -13.25 -7.82 -10.54
N GLU A 104 -12.51 -7.04 -11.32
CA GLU A 104 -12.81 -6.80 -12.73
C GLU A 104 -12.16 -7.82 -13.68
N TRP A 105 -11.25 -8.67 -13.19
CA TRP A 105 -10.46 -9.59 -14.03
C TRP A 105 -10.96 -11.02 -13.92
N ASP A 106 -12.03 -11.32 -14.66
CA ASP A 106 -12.55 -12.68 -14.81
C ASP A 106 -11.92 -13.43 -15.99
N ALA A 107 -12.29 -14.70 -16.14
CA ALA A 107 -11.78 -15.55 -17.21
C ALA A 107 -12.11 -15.02 -18.61
N VAL A 108 -13.24 -14.31 -18.77
CA VAL A 108 -13.68 -13.74 -20.04
C VAL A 108 -12.80 -12.55 -20.41
N LYS A 109 -12.62 -11.58 -19.49
CA LYS A 109 -11.76 -10.42 -19.71
C LYS A 109 -10.30 -10.81 -19.97
N CYS A 110 -9.82 -11.85 -19.28
CA CYS A 110 -8.50 -12.42 -19.54
C CYS A 110 -8.41 -13.00 -20.97
N ALA A 111 -9.38 -13.79 -21.40
CA ALA A 111 -9.41 -14.36 -22.75
C ALA A 111 -9.50 -13.26 -23.83
N ASP A 112 -10.40 -12.30 -23.66
CA ASP A 112 -10.56 -11.14 -24.56
C ASP A 112 -9.28 -10.33 -24.67
N SER A 113 -8.54 -10.20 -23.56
CA SER A 113 -7.24 -9.52 -23.53
C SER A 113 -6.20 -10.20 -24.43
N PHE A 114 -6.10 -11.52 -24.36
CA PHE A 114 -5.21 -12.30 -25.22
C PHE A 114 -5.65 -12.25 -26.69
N GLN A 115 -6.95 -12.29 -26.96
CA GLN A 115 -7.47 -12.14 -28.32
C GLN A 115 -7.10 -10.78 -28.92
N LEU A 116 -7.28 -9.69 -28.17
CA LEU A 116 -6.94 -8.34 -28.62
C LEU A 116 -5.42 -8.18 -28.86
N MET A 117 -4.58 -8.74 -27.99
CA MET A 117 -3.14 -8.79 -28.21
C MET A 117 -2.78 -9.59 -29.47
N GLY A 118 -3.49 -10.69 -29.75
CA GLY A 118 -3.33 -11.47 -30.98
C GLY A 118 -3.71 -10.69 -32.24
N GLN A 119 -4.80 -9.92 -32.20
CA GLN A 119 -5.24 -9.06 -33.30
C GLN A 119 -4.19 -8.00 -33.63
N LEU A 120 -3.62 -7.34 -32.61
CA LEU A 120 -2.53 -6.39 -32.81
C LEU A 120 -1.35 -7.06 -33.55
N VAL A 121 -0.94 -8.26 -33.15
CA VAL A 121 0.17 -8.99 -33.77
C VAL A 121 -0.12 -9.31 -35.24
N GLN A 122 -1.35 -9.70 -35.57
CA GLN A 122 -1.78 -9.97 -36.95
C GLN A 122 -1.79 -8.70 -37.81
N HIS A 123 -2.21 -7.55 -37.24
CA HIS A 123 -2.23 -6.28 -37.96
C HIS A 123 -0.86 -5.62 -38.11
N LEU A 124 0.16 -6.04 -37.34
CA LEU A 124 1.53 -5.53 -37.46
C LEU A 124 2.24 -5.97 -38.76
N CYS A 125 1.61 -6.85 -39.57
CA CYS A 125 2.14 -7.34 -40.85
C CYS A 125 3.57 -7.88 -40.75
N LEU A 126 3.85 -8.65 -39.69
CA LEU A 126 5.15 -9.26 -39.45
C LEU A 126 5.44 -10.36 -40.48
N SER A 127 6.69 -10.84 -40.54
CA SER A 127 6.96 -12.04 -41.34
C SER A 127 6.18 -13.23 -40.77
N ASN A 128 5.72 -14.15 -41.62
CA ASN A 128 4.98 -15.34 -41.19
C ASN A 128 5.68 -16.08 -40.03
N ARG A 129 7.02 -16.17 -40.07
CA ARG A 129 7.82 -16.81 -39.02
C ARG A 129 7.74 -16.07 -37.68
N GLU A 130 7.84 -14.75 -37.70
CA GLU A 130 7.81 -13.93 -36.47
C GLU A 130 6.40 -13.87 -35.90
N GLU A 131 5.39 -13.70 -36.74
CA GLU A 131 3.99 -13.71 -36.34
C GLU A 131 3.63 -15.02 -35.64
N HIS A 132 3.93 -16.17 -36.27
CA HIS A 132 3.66 -17.49 -35.67
C HIS A 132 4.43 -17.70 -34.37
N ARG A 133 5.67 -17.20 -34.28
CA ARG A 133 6.45 -17.28 -33.04
C ARG A 133 5.78 -16.50 -31.91
N ILE A 134 5.39 -15.26 -32.17
CA ILE A 134 4.80 -14.38 -31.16
C ILE A 134 3.42 -14.87 -30.76
N LEU A 135 2.56 -15.26 -31.71
CA LEU A 135 1.25 -15.84 -31.43
C LEU A 135 1.37 -17.17 -30.68
N GLY A 136 2.38 -17.98 -31.00
CA GLY A 136 2.67 -19.23 -30.27
C GLY A 136 3.05 -18.97 -28.81
N GLU A 137 3.92 -17.99 -28.55
CA GLU A 137 4.26 -17.58 -27.18
C GLU A 137 3.05 -17.00 -26.45
N LEU A 138 2.27 -16.13 -27.09
CA LEU A 138 1.06 -15.54 -26.53
C LEU A 138 0.06 -16.62 -26.12
N ASN A 139 -0.14 -17.64 -26.96
CA ASN A 139 -1.01 -18.77 -26.67
C ASN A 139 -0.49 -19.65 -25.51
N LYS A 140 0.84 -19.86 -25.42
CA LYS A 140 1.45 -20.52 -24.26
C LYS A 140 1.17 -19.74 -22.97
N TRP A 141 1.34 -18.42 -22.98
CA TRP A 141 1.03 -17.58 -21.82
C TRP A 141 -0.45 -17.65 -21.43
N ALA A 142 -1.35 -17.58 -22.40
CA ALA A 142 -2.79 -17.74 -22.16
C ALA A 142 -3.12 -19.10 -21.52
N THR A 143 -2.55 -20.18 -22.07
CA THR A 143 -2.80 -21.56 -21.61
C THR A 143 -2.20 -21.80 -20.22
N ASN A 144 -0.96 -21.35 -20.00
CA ASN A 144 -0.28 -21.48 -18.70
C ASN A 144 -0.97 -20.64 -17.63
N GLY A 145 -1.40 -19.42 -17.97
CA GLY A 145 -2.19 -18.56 -17.08
C GLY A 145 -3.52 -19.21 -16.71
N GLN A 146 -4.23 -19.80 -17.67
CA GLN A 146 -5.46 -20.53 -17.41
C GLN A 146 -5.23 -21.76 -16.53
N ASN A 147 -4.19 -22.55 -16.80
CA ASN A 147 -3.78 -23.70 -15.99
C ASN A 147 -3.38 -23.31 -14.55
N PHE A 148 -2.79 -22.13 -14.39
CA PHE A 148 -2.46 -21.56 -13.08
C PHE A 148 -3.74 -21.19 -12.32
N LEU A 149 -4.66 -20.45 -12.97
CA LEU A 149 -5.94 -20.06 -12.38
C LEU A 149 -6.86 -21.26 -12.08
N SER A 150 -6.78 -22.33 -12.87
CA SER A 150 -7.53 -23.57 -12.67
C SER A 150 -6.80 -24.60 -11.77
N GLY A 151 -5.60 -24.29 -11.29
CA GLY A 151 -4.81 -25.17 -10.41
C GLY A 151 -4.33 -26.48 -11.05
N THR A 152 -4.35 -26.59 -12.38
CA THR A 152 -4.32 -27.90 -13.07
C THR A 152 -2.92 -28.40 -13.44
N LEU A 153 -1.88 -27.54 -13.52
CA LEU A 153 -0.57 -28.04 -13.98
C LEU A 153 0.70 -27.39 -13.40
N LEU A 154 0.61 -26.20 -12.80
CA LEU A 154 1.79 -25.49 -12.25
C LEU A 154 1.52 -24.83 -10.88
N GLY A 155 0.35 -25.10 -10.29
CA GLY A 155 -0.16 -24.38 -9.13
C GLY A 155 -0.63 -25.28 -7.99
N LEU A 156 -0.21 -26.54 -7.93
CA LEU A 156 -0.42 -27.36 -6.72
C LEU A 156 0.78 -27.25 -5.80
N GLU A 157 2.00 -27.56 -6.26
CA GLU A 157 3.20 -27.45 -5.40
C GLU A 157 3.46 -26.03 -4.88
N ILE A 158 3.41 -25.00 -5.74
CA ILE A 158 3.65 -23.62 -5.29
C ILE A 158 2.52 -23.12 -4.38
N VAL A 159 1.27 -23.50 -4.66
CA VAL A 159 0.13 -23.09 -3.83
C VAL A 159 0.15 -23.84 -2.51
N ASP A 160 0.53 -25.11 -2.49
CA ASP A 160 0.72 -25.90 -1.28
C ASP A 160 1.89 -25.37 -0.45
N GLU A 161 3.02 -25.02 -1.08
CA GLU A 161 4.15 -24.35 -0.44
C GLU A 161 3.73 -22.99 0.14
N MET A 162 3.02 -22.14 -0.62
CA MET A 162 2.52 -20.85 -0.15
C MET A 162 1.51 -21.03 0.98
N ARG A 163 0.61 -22.02 0.88
CA ARG A 163 -0.36 -22.35 1.93
C ARG A 163 0.35 -22.83 3.18
N GLN A 164 1.38 -23.66 3.05
CA GLN A 164 2.20 -24.16 4.16
C GLN A 164 2.96 -23.01 4.84
N GLN A 165 3.62 -22.14 4.06
CA GLN A 165 4.32 -20.98 4.58
C GLN A 165 3.37 -19.99 5.28
N THR A 166 2.18 -19.77 4.71
CA THR A 166 1.14 -18.94 5.33
C THR A 166 0.64 -19.55 6.64
N HIS A 167 0.49 -20.88 6.70
CA HIS A 167 0.10 -21.58 7.93
C HIS A 167 1.17 -21.44 9.03
N VAL A 168 2.44 -21.69 8.70
CA VAL A 168 3.56 -21.53 9.64
C VAL A 168 3.64 -20.09 10.16
N LEU A 169 3.47 -19.10 9.28
CA LEU A 169 3.45 -17.70 9.68
C LEU A 169 2.26 -17.42 10.62
N SER A 170 1.08 -17.96 10.32
CA SER A 170 -0.10 -17.82 11.17
C SER A 170 0.11 -18.41 12.57
N GLU A 171 0.71 -19.60 12.68
CA GLU A 171 1.03 -20.22 13.97
C GLU A 171 2.06 -19.40 14.76
N TYR A 172 3.06 -18.86 14.08
CA TYR A 172 4.06 -18.00 14.69
C TYR A 172 3.44 -16.70 15.23
N VAL A 173 2.59 -16.04 14.44
CA VAL A 173 1.86 -14.84 14.88
C VAL A 173 0.94 -15.15 16.07
N GLN A 174 0.22 -16.28 16.02
CA GLN A 174 -0.65 -16.69 17.12
C GLN A 174 0.16 -16.92 18.41
N THR A 175 1.32 -17.56 18.31
CA THR A 175 2.23 -17.79 19.43
C THR A 175 2.70 -16.47 20.04
N LEU A 176 3.12 -15.51 19.19
CA LEU A 176 3.52 -14.18 19.64
C LEU A 176 2.39 -13.44 20.36
N CYS A 177 1.16 -13.51 19.85
CA CYS A 177 -0.01 -12.94 20.52
C CYS A 177 -0.23 -13.56 21.90
N THR A 178 -0.17 -14.89 22.01
CA THR A 178 -0.36 -15.58 23.29
C THR A 178 0.73 -15.28 24.31
N GLU A 179 1.98 -15.14 23.86
CA GLU A 179 3.10 -14.76 24.74
C GLU A 179 2.94 -13.32 25.23
N ALA A 180 2.56 -12.39 24.33
CA ALA A 180 2.31 -11.01 24.70
C ALA A 180 1.18 -10.89 25.76
N ASP A 181 0.09 -11.63 25.58
CA ASP A 181 -1.01 -11.67 26.55
C ASP A 181 -0.57 -12.24 27.91
N SER A 182 0.22 -13.32 27.89
CA SER A 182 0.80 -13.93 29.10
C SER A 182 1.70 -12.94 29.87
N GLN A 183 2.58 -12.24 29.17
CA GLN A 183 3.45 -11.22 29.76
C GLN A 183 2.63 -10.06 30.32
N PHE A 184 1.59 -9.61 29.61
CA PHE A 184 0.70 -8.56 30.09
C PHE A 184 0.00 -8.95 31.40
N ILE A 185 -0.53 -10.17 31.50
CA ILE A 185 -1.14 -10.71 32.72
C ILE A 185 -0.14 -10.73 33.88
N LYS A 186 1.11 -11.15 33.60
CA LYS A 186 2.17 -11.20 34.62
C LYS A 186 2.50 -9.81 35.16
N VAL A 187 2.75 -8.84 34.29
CA VAL A 187 3.02 -7.44 34.68
C VAL A 187 1.84 -6.86 35.46
N GLN A 188 0.61 -7.12 35.01
CA GLN A 188 -0.59 -6.66 35.71
C GLN A 188 -0.71 -7.25 37.12
N LYS A 189 -0.32 -8.51 37.32
CA LYS A 189 -0.28 -9.15 38.63
C LYS A 189 0.77 -8.50 39.54
N GLU A 190 1.99 -8.32 39.05
CA GLU A 190 3.08 -7.66 39.80
C GLU A 190 2.69 -6.24 40.22
N LEU A 191 2.05 -5.46 39.33
CA LEU A 191 1.55 -4.13 39.66
C LEU A 191 0.49 -4.14 40.77
N ARG A 192 -0.44 -5.11 40.74
CA ARG A 192 -1.45 -5.26 41.81
C ARG A 192 -0.82 -5.63 43.15
N GLU A 193 0.18 -6.51 43.15
CA GLU A 193 0.90 -6.88 44.38
C GLU A 193 1.65 -5.67 44.96
N PHE A 194 2.27 -4.86 44.11
CA PHE A 194 2.91 -3.62 44.52
C PHE A 194 1.91 -2.58 45.07
N GLU A 195 0.77 -2.39 44.41
CA GLU A 195 -0.31 -1.51 44.87
C GLU A 195 -0.81 -1.92 46.26
N ASN A 196 -1.06 -3.22 46.48
CA ASN A 196 -1.46 -3.75 47.78
C ASN A 196 -0.39 -3.48 48.86
N GLY A 197 0.88 -3.65 48.52
CA GLY A 197 1.99 -3.32 49.43
C GLY A 197 2.06 -1.84 49.79
N LEU A 198 1.83 -0.94 48.83
CA LEU A 198 1.75 0.50 49.09
C LEU A 198 0.59 0.84 50.02
N MET A 199 -0.57 0.23 49.81
CA MET A 199 -1.74 0.41 50.69
C MET A 199 -1.46 -0.02 52.13
N GLU A 200 -0.75 -1.14 52.31
CA GLU A 200 -0.33 -1.60 53.64
C GLU A 200 0.62 -0.59 54.32
N VAL A 201 1.60 -0.08 53.57
CA VAL A 201 2.55 0.93 54.08
C VAL A 201 1.82 2.22 54.47
N LEU A 202 0.90 2.71 53.64
CA LEU A 202 0.10 3.89 53.94
C LEU A 202 -0.72 3.72 55.22
N GLU A 203 -1.33 2.55 55.42
CA GLU A 203 -2.09 2.26 56.62
C GLU A 203 -1.19 2.20 57.88
N ARG A 204 0.04 1.68 57.75
CA ARG A 204 1.03 1.72 58.83
C ARG A 204 1.45 3.14 59.17
N ILE A 205 1.67 4.01 58.17
CA ILE A 205 2.01 5.42 58.38
C ILE A 205 0.88 6.13 59.12
N ARG A 206 -0.37 5.98 58.67
CA ARG A 206 -1.54 6.56 59.34
C ARG A 206 -1.66 6.12 60.80
N ASN A 207 -1.40 4.85 61.09
CA ASN A 207 -1.41 4.34 62.47
C ASN A 207 -0.30 4.98 63.32
N LEU A 208 0.90 5.16 62.78
CA LEU A 208 2.00 5.84 63.46
C LEU A 208 1.70 7.33 63.70
N GLU A 209 1.10 8.03 62.74
CA GLU A 209 0.67 9.42 62.88
C GLU A 209 -0.35 9.57 64.02
N ASN A 210 -1.36 8.69 64.05
CA ASN A 210 -2.35 8.65 65.13
C ASN A 210 -1.73 8.43 66.51
N VAL A 211 -0.73 7.56 66.62
CA VAL A 211 0.02 7.34 67.87
C VAL A 211 0.83 8.58 68.24
N GLY A 212 1.53 9.17 67.27
CA GLY A 212 2.30 10.41 67.44
C GLY A 212 1.44 11.57 67.96
N GLU A 213 0.26 11.79 67.38
CA GLU A 213 -0.68 12.82 67.81
C GLU A 213 -1.17 12.61 69.26
N LYS A 214 -1.47 11.36 69.64
CA LYS A 214 -1.86 11.01 71.01
C LYS A 214 -0.73 11.32 71.99
N SER A 215 0.50 10.93 71.65
CA SER A 215 1.68 11.22 72.47
C SER A 215 1.93 12.71 72.62
N ILE A 216 1.85 13.49 71.53
CA ILE A 216 1.97 14.96 71.57
C ILE A 216 0.89 15.58 72.47
N ARG A 217 -0.35 15.10 72.37
CA ARG A 217 -1.46 15.57 73.22
C ARG A 217 -1.19 15.31 74.71
N TYR A 218 -0.70 14.12 75.04
CA TYR A 218 -0.35 13.75 76.41
C TYR A 218 0.79 14.61 76.98
N ILE A 219 1.86 14.82 76.21
CA ILE A 219 2.97 15.70 76.59
C ILE A 219 2.46 17.14 76.82
N LYS A 220 1.62 17.67 75.92
CA LYS A 220 1.02 19.00 76.09
C LYS A 220 0.19 19.11 77.37
N GLN A 221 -0.52 18.06 77.78
CA GLN A 221 -1.25 18.03 79.06
C GLN A 221 -0.28 18.09 80.24
N ILE A 222 0.77 17.26 80.25
CA ILE A 222 1.79 17.28 81.32
C ILE A 222 2.45 18.65 81.44
N VAL A 223 2.88 19.25 80.33
CA VAL A 223 3.51 20.58 80.33
C VAL A 223 2.57 21.63 80.93
N ARG A 224 1.28 21.61 80.57
CA ARG A 224 0.29 22.52 81.19
C ARG A 224 0.15 22.30 82.70
N PHE A 225 0.12 21.05 83.16
CA PHE A 225 0.04 20.75 84.60
C PHE A 225 1.27 21.26 85.37
N LEU A 226 2.46 21.19 84.77
CA LEU A 226 3.69 21.68 85.38
C LEU A 226 3.73 23.21 85.42
N SER A 227 3.30 23.91 84.35
CA SER A 227 3.25 25.39 84.31
C SER A 227 2.22 26.03 85.24
N ILE A 228 1.25 25.29 85.81
CA ILE A 228 0.28 25.82 86.80
C ILE A 228 0.84 25.72 88.23
N ARG A 229 1.94 24.98 88.44
CA ARG A 229 2.56 24.74 89.75
C ARG A 229 3.76 25.65 90.08
N GLU A 230 4.15 26.52 89.15
CA GLU A 230 5.09 27.64 89.36
C GLU A 230 4.32 28.95 89.56
#